data_AF-A0A813D5A1-F1
#
_entry.id   AF-A0A813D5A1-F1
#
_cell.length_a   1.000
_cell.length_b   1.000
_cell.length_c   1.000
_cell.angle_alpha   90.00
_cell.angle_beta   90.00
_cell.angle_gamma   90.00
#
_symmetry.space_group_name_H-M   'P 1'
#
loop_
_entity.id
_entity.type
_entity.pdbx_description
1 polymer ?
#
loop_
_entity_poly.entity_id
_entity_poly.type
_entity_poly.pdbx_seq_one_letter_code
_entity_poly.pdbx_strand_id
1 'polypeptide(L)'
;MDNRLVVPLSMFARFSLGTVAAGLTQAILTGMPALVAVAAGMNFGATGCGGSSSSASTTKLPAAFASAASVGAIPAASSKASGAPPRVPPKAPGSSADKSGDPSGVIACRMGPNGAIEVIKGKAAQSMLTDDWAEFSKLEREADPADDYPQVVSGVAGVTKAIKEDAVLKLFVPVSSAEAESMARQVALKGGNSYMVGAQHSIFQSLSSLGVSAILKPGHDRASKRQKTDGGAEPAKFGARPKAAPSRPGGTIPEPVRGPRAAAEKDLKKSIKYLGTLEALQEAQTVPALAQALRDRFLSDLDPPMVFGMLSQAFLASKGVAHRKAMVYVVHELLTRKKGEGLMEDNRRQDCVEMFLIPIGKEIRGYKEEERQAYTRVAADWIKRKALTPSEGQQLTAAWDI
;
A
#
# COMPACT_ATOMS: atom_id res chain seq x y z
N MET A 1 37.62 19.37 28.49
CA MET A 1 37.14 19.81 29.82
C MET A 1 35.68 20.17 29.68
N ASP A 2 34.87 19.72 30.63
CA ASP A 2 33.42 19.68 30.55
C ASP A 2 32.76 21.06 30.61
N ASN A 3 31.62 21.17 29.92
CA ASN A 3 30.61 22.19 30.20
C ASN A 3 29.22 21.57 29.97
N ARG A 4 28.74 20.83 30.98
CA ARG A 4 27.34 20.38 31.04
C ARG A 4 26.51 21.47 31.71
N LEU A 5 25.64 22.14 30.94
CA LEU A 5 24.60 22.98 31.54
C LEU A 5 23.40 22.09 31.90
N VAL A 6 23.09 22.02 33.20
CA VAL A 6 21.87 21.38 33.71
C VAL A 6 20.77 22.43 33.75
N VAL A 7 19.58 22.10 33.21
CA VAL A 7 18.37 22.93 33.30
C VAL A 7 17.25 22.09 33.92
N PRO A 8 16.54 22.57 34.96
CA PRO A 8 15.64 21.74 35.75
C PRO A 8 14.29 21.46 35.07
N LEU A 9 13.78 20.23 35.23
CA LEU A 9 12.37 19.90 34.96
C LEU A 9 11.49 20.39 36.11
N SER A 10 10.87 21.56 35.97
CA SER A 10 9.85 22.04 36.94
C SER A 10 8.81 23.02 36.37
N MET A 11 8.24 22.73 35.19
CA MET A 11 6.97 23.34 34.76
C MET A 11 6.09 22.36 33.96
N PHE A 12 5.26 21.61 34.67
CA PHE A 12 3.96 21.17 34.16
C PHE A 12 2.94 21.18 35.30
N ALA A 13 2.14 22.25 35.34
CA ALA A 13 1.01 22.32 36.25
C ALA A 13 -0.12 21.40 35.73
N ARG A 14 -0.43 20.39 36.54
CA ARG A 14 -1.77 20.17 37.11
C ARG A 14 -2.96 20.70 36.29
N PHE A 15 -3.70 19.80 35.67
CA PHE A 15 -5.16 19.83 35.76
C PHE A 15 -5.58 18.88 36.89
N SER A 16 -6.35 19.40 37.84
CA SER A 16 -6.72 18.69 39.07
C SER A 16 -8.14 18.12 38.95
N LEU A 17 -8.30 16.81 39.07
CA LEU A 17 -9.55 16.25 39.58
C LEU A 17 -9.52 16.31 41.12
N GLY A 18 -10.47 17.03 41.70
CA GLY A 18 -11.05 16.74 43.03
C GLY A 18 -12.57 16.64 42.85
N THR A 19 -13.38 16.05 43.74
CA THR A 19 -13.16 15.38 45.05
C THR A 19 -14.46 14.55 45.29
N VAL A 20 -14.63 13.52 46.14
CA VAL A 20 -13.95 13.02 47.35
C VAL A 20 -14.00 11.47 47.35
N ALA A 21 -13.23 10.79 48.21
CA ALA A 21 -13.40 9.36 48.53
C ALA A 21 -13.65 9.13 50.04
N ALA A 22 -14.36 8.03 50.35
CA ALA A 22 -14.57 7.40 51.66
C ALA A 22 -15.50 8.10 52.68
N GLY A 23 -16.55 7.38 53.11
CA GLY A 23 -17.56 7.82 54.09
C GLY A 23 -18.61 6.74 54.37
N LEU A 24 -18.20 5.68 55.06
CA LEU A 24 -18.94 4.45 55.40
C LEU A 24 -20.30 4.68 56.13
N THR A 25 -21.45 4.24 55.60
CA THR A 25 -22.51 3.44 56.31
C THR A 25 -23.77 3.11 55.48
N GLN A 26 -24.34 1.93 55.76
CA GLN A 26 -25.73 1.45 55.58
C GLN A 26 -26.53 1.64 54.27
N ALA A 27 -26.79 0.49 53.62
CA ALA A 27 -28.10 -0.09 53.26
C ALA A 27 -29.27 0.77 52.72
N ILE A 28 -29.78 0.35 51.54
CA ILE A 28 -31.18 0.16 51.06
C ILE A 28 -31.01 -0.09 49.54
N LEU A 29 -31.07 -1.30 48.96
CA LEU A 29 -32.09 -2.37 48.92
C LEU A 29 -33.29 -2.03 48.01
N THR A 30 -33.58 -2.92 47.05
CA THR A 30 -34.58 -2.86 45.95
C THR A 30 -34.22 -1.97 44.74
N GLY A 31 -34.34 -2.43 43.48
CA GLY A 31 -34.51 -3.82 43.02
C GLY A 31 -34.74 -4.01 41.51
N MET A 32 -34.42 -5.22 41.04
CA MET A 32 -35.08 -5.96 39.93
C MET A 32 -34.83 -5.52 38.46
N PRO A 33 -35.01 -6.43 37.45
CA PRO A 33 -33.85 -7.18 36.94
C PRO A 33 -33.78 -7.33 35.40
N ALA A 34 -32.80 -8.09 34.91
CA ALA A 34 -32.70 -8.52 33.51
C ALA A 34 -33.65 -9.68 33.16
N LEU A 35 -34.10 -9.77 31.90
CA LEU A 35 -34.64 -10.98 31.29
C LEU A 35 -34.46 -10.98 29.76
N VAL A 36 -34.67 -12.14 29.13
CA VAL A 36 -34.06 -12.57 27.86
C VAL A 36 -35.11 -12.79 26.76
N ALA A 37 -34.77 -12.36 25.54
CA ALA A 37 -35.20 -12.77 24.18
C ALA A 37 -36.64 -13.30 23.88
N VAL A 38 -37.21 -12.89 22.74
CA VAL A 38 -37.40 -13.73 21.51
C VAL A 38 -38.26 -13.01 20.43
N ALA A 39 -37.74 -13.02 19.20
CA ALA A 39 -38.36 -13.00 17.85
C ALA A 39 -39.60 -12.17 17.41
N ALA A 40 -39.55 -11.84 16.11
CA ALA A 40 -40.63 -11.75 15.11
C ALA A 40 -41.43 -10.43 14.89
N GLY A 41 -41.15 -9.78 13.75
CA GLY A 41 -42.17 -9.61 12.69
C GLY A 41 -42.78 -8.22 12.44
N MET A 42 -43.17 -8.03 11.16
CA MET A 42 -44.19 -7.07 10.64
C MET A 42 -43.83 -5.58 10.41
N ASN A 43 -43.12 -5.36 9.30
CA ASN A 43 -43.54 -4.54 8.16
C ASN A 43 -44.78 -3.61 8.27
N PHE A 44 -44.56 -2.29 8.13
CA PHE A 44 -45.39 -1.22 7.51
C PHE A 44 -44.42 -0.03 7.31
N GLY A 45 -44.58 0.95 6.42
CA GLY A 45 -45.61 1.31 5.44
C GLY A 45 -45.25 2.73 4.93
N ALA A 46 -45.48 3.06 3.66
CA ALA A 46 -44.91 4.26 3.02
C ALA A 46 -45.73 5.57 3.25
N THR A 47 -45.21 6.67 2.68
CA THR A 47 -45.78 8.04 2.55
C THR A 47 -45.75 8.94 3.81
N GLY A 48 -45.59 10.27 3.68
CA GLY A 48 -45.57 11.09 2.46
C GLY A 48 -44.99 12.51 2.64
N CYS A 49 -45.19 13.35 1.62
CA CYS A 49 -44.60 14.68 1.45
C CYS A 49 -45.11 15.75 2.44
N GLY A 50 -44.33 16.84 2.61
CA GLY A 50 -44.92 18.15 2.93
C GLY A 50 -44.00 19.19 3.58
N GLY A 51 -44.06 20.42 3.06
CA GLY A 51 -44.03 21.62 3.92
C GLY A 51 -42.72 22.39 4.05
N SER A 52 -42.48 23.33 3.13
CA SER A 52 -41.54 24.44 3.33
C SER A 52 -42.01 25.37 4.47
N SER A 53 -41.10 25.87 5.31
CA SER A 53 -41.25 27.22 5.87
C SER A 53 -39.90 27.81 6.33
N SER A 54 -39.63 29.00 5.81
CA SER A 54 -38.52 29.87 6.18
C SER A 54 -38.76 30.60 7.50
N SER A 55 -37.73 30.83 8.29
CA SER A 55 -37.65 32.05 9.12
C SER A 55 -36.21 32.52 9.24
N ALA A 56 -36.01 33.83 9.07
CA ALA A 56 -34.72 34.48 9.21
C ALA A 56 -34.58 35.08 10.61
N SER A 57 -33.37 35.05 11.17
CA SER A 57 -33.02 35.85 12.36
C SER A 57 -31.62 36.44 12.18
N THR A 58 -31.60 37.71 11.80
CA THR A 58 -30.43 38.57 11.81
C THR A 58 -29.98 38.88 13.24
N THR A 59 -28.70 38.67 13.55
CA THR A 59 -28.09 39.25 14.76
C THR A 59 -26.83 40.03 14.38
N LYS A 60 -26.75 41.27 14.85
CA LYS A 60 -25.70 42.25 14.50
C LYS A 60 -24.38 42.00 15.23
N LEU A 61 -23.34 42.59 14.65
CA LEU A 61 -22.03 42.91 15.23
C LEU A 61 -22.13 43.50 16.66
N PRO A 62 -21.01 43.52 17.41
CA PRO A 62 -20.25 44.77 17.41
C PRO A 62 -18.80 44.61 16.95
N ALA A 63 -18.28 45.67 16.33
CA ALA A 63 -16.87 45.85 16.04
C ALA A 63 -16.23 46.77 17.07
N ALA A 64 -15.02 46.43 17.54
CA ALA A 64 -13.94 47.37 17.90
C ALA A 64 -12.77 46.61 18.56
N PHE A 65 -11.59 46.65 17.94
CA PHE A 65 -10.48 47.40 18.51
C PHE A 65 -9.44 47.66 17.42
N ALA A 66 -8.83 48.84 17.45
CA ALA A 66 -7.93 49.33 16.40
C ALA A 66 -6.49 49.46 16.89
N SER A 67 -5.58 49.55 15.92
CA SER A 67 -4.26 50.20 16.02
C SER A 67 -3.16 49.49 16.85
N ALA A 68 -2.07 49.13 16.17
CA ALA A 68 -0.83 49.91 16.27
C ALA A 68 0.18 49.46 15.19
N ALA A 69 0.97 50.40 14.67
CA ALA A 69 2.06 50.14 13.74
C ALA A 69 3.43 50.42 14.39
N SER A 70 4.43 49.59 14.08
CA SER A 70 5.87 49.90 14.13
C SER A 70 6.55 48.85 13.24
N VAL A 71 7.29 49.17 12.17
CA VAL A 71 8.50 50.00 12.06
C VAL A 71 9.59 49.49 12.99
N GLY A 72 10.48 48.67 12.44
CA GLY A 72 11.70 48.17 13.08
C GLY A 72 12.63 47.60 12.02
N ALA A 73 13.68 48.33 11.69
CA ALA A 73 14.62 47.99 10.62
C ALA A 73 16.05 47.89 11.17
N ILE A 74 16.86 47.00 10.56
CA ILE A 74 18.36 47.01 10.58
C ILE A 74 18.96 46.61 11.96
N PRO A 75 20.15 45.95 12.04
CA PRO A 75 21.20 45.86 11.03
C PRO A 75 21.65 44.46 10.56
N ALA A 76 22.35 44.48 9.43
CA ALA A 76 23.22 43.39 8.99
C ALA A 76 24.48 43.30 9.86
N ALA A 77 24.90 42.08 10.20
CA ALA A 77 26.20 41.80 10.81
C ALA A 77 27.09 41.09 9.78
N SER A 78 28.22 41.72 9.44
CA SER A 78 29.27 41.12 8.62
C SER A 78 30.25 40.36 9.51
N SER A 79 30.61 39.12 9.15
CA SER A 79 31.78 38.45 9.74
C SER A 79 32.53 37.61 8.70
N LYS A 80 33.82 37.91 8.54
CA LYS A 80 34.79 37.16 7.73
C LYS A 80 35.37 36.00 8.54
N ALA A 81 35.36 34.80 7.99
CA ALA A 81 36.34 33.73 8.19
C ALA A 81 36.23 32.80 6.96
N SER A 82 37.24 32.51 6.12
CA SER A 82 38.68 32.27 6.31
C SER A 82 38.99 30.99 7.10
N GLY A 83 39.06 29.83 6.40
CA GLY A 83 39.60 28.60 6.98
C GLY A 83 39.36 27.30 6.18
N ALA A 84 40.42 26.81 5.54
CA ALA A 84 40.67 25.43 5.06
C ALA A 84 39.80 24.83 3.90
N PRO A 85 40.43 24.17 2.91
CA PRO A 85 39.73 23.38 1.88
C PRO A 85 39.36 21.97 2.38
N PRO A 86 38.25 21.38 1.90
CA PRO A 86 37.88 20.01 2.26
C PRO A 86 38.83 18.97 1.63
N ARG A 87 39.29 18.01 2.44
CA ARG A 87 40.06 16.86 1.95
C ARG A 87 39.18 15.95 1.09
N VAL A 88 39.64 15.65 -0.13
CA VAL A 88 39.03 14.68 -1.03
C VAL A 88 39.21 13.27 -0.45
N PRO A 89 38.15 12.46 -0.27
CA PRO A 89 38.27 11.06 0.13
C PRO A 89 38.84 10.21 -1.01
N PRO A 90 39.59 9.13 -0.72
CA PRO A 90 40.24 8.32 -1.75
C PRO A 90 39.23 7.60 -2.64
N LYS A 91 39.52 7.64 -3.94
CA LYS A 91 38.72 7.04 -5.02
C LYS A 91 38.81 5.52 -4.97
N ALA A 92 37.74 4.85 -4.55
CA ALA A 92 37.64 3.39 -4.63
C ALA A 92 37.76 2.91 -6.09
N PRO A 93 38.32 1.71 -6.35
CA PRO A 93 38.47 1.17 -7.71
C PRO A 93 37.09 1.00 -8.36
N GLY A 94 36.95 1.56 -9.56
CA GLY A 94 35.65 1.66 -10.22
C GLY A 94 35.17 0.33 -10.76
N SER A 95 33.95 -0.06 -10.38
CA SER A 95 33.11 -0.89 -11.26
C SER A 95 32.86 -0.11 -12.55
N SER A 96 33.24 -0.68 -13.69
CA SER A 96 33.01 -0.11 -15.02
C SER A 96 31.55 -0.25 -15.42
N ALA A 97 30.69 0.58 -14.82
CA ALA A 97 29.35 0.82 -15.34
C ALA A 97 29.49 1.54 -16.69
N ASP A 98 29.22 0.84 -17.78
CA ASP A 98 29.21 1.39 -19.13
C ASP A 98 28.26 2.61 -19.19
N LYS A 99 28.84 3.79 -19.39
CA LYS A 99 28.10 5.05 -19.54
C LYS A 99 27.58 5.26 -20.97
N SER A 100 27.24 4.18 -21.67
CA SER A 100 26.39 4.23 -22.86
C SER A 100 24.93 4.42 -22.42
N GLY A 101 24.63 5.65 -21.99
CA GLY A 101 23.27 6.07 -21.62
C GLY A 101 22.36 6.08 -22.83
N ASP A 102 21.82 4.91 -23.19
CA ASP A 102 20.90 4.73 -24.29
C ASP A 102 19.58 5.49 -23.99
N PRO A 103 19.30 6.59 -24.71
CA PRO A 103 18.21 7.50 -24.34
C PRO A 103 16.82 6.91 -24.53
N SER A 104 16.71 5.75 -25.19
CA SER A 104 15.45 5.04 -25.38
C SER A 104 14.84 4.53 -24.07
N GLY A 105 15.67 4.18 -23.08
CA GLY A 105 15.23 3.57 -21.83
C GLY A 105 14.54 2.21 -21.98
N VAL A 106 14.63 1.55 -23.15
CA VAL A 106 13.98 0.27 -23.45
C VAL A 106 15.02 -0.81 -23.68
N ILE A 107 14.81 -1.97 -23.06
CA ILE A 107 15.62 -3.18 -23.26
C ILE A 107 14.67 -4.31 -23.67
N ALA A 108 14.92 -4.95 -24.80
CA ALA A 108 14.18 -6.12 -25.24
C ALA A 108 15.05 -7.38 -25.09
N CYS A 109 14.47 -8.46 -24.56
CA CYS A 109 15.12 -9.75 -24.39
C CYS A 109 14.31 -10.83 -25.12
N ARG A 110 14.98 -11.60 -25.99
CA ARG A 110 14.39 -12.72 -26.74
C ARG A 110 15.38 -13.89 -26.86
N MET A 111 14.93 -15.04 -27.35
CA MET A 111 15.84 -16.12 -27.74
C MET A 111 16.52 -15.79 -29.08
N GLY A 112 17.84 -15.82 -29.12
CA GLY A 112 18.63 -15.71 -30.35
C GLY A 112 18.71 -17.03 -31.12
N PRO A 113 19.13 -17.01 -32.40
CA PRO A 113 19.20 -18.21 -33.26
C PRO A 113 20.22 -19.26 -32.78
N ASN A 114 21.12 -18.88 -31.87
CA ASN A 114 22.11 -19.75 -31.23
C ASN A 114 21.62 -20.37 -29.90
N GLY A 115 20.37 -20.15 -29.49
CA GLY A 115 19.84 -20.61 -28.21
C GLY A 115 20.34 -19.82 -26.98
N ALA A 116 20.99 -18.68 -27.19
CA ALA A 116 21.34 -17.73 -26.13
C ALA A 116 20.33 -16.58 -26.06
N ILE A 117 20.16 -15.96 -24.90
CA ILE A 117 19.31 -14.77 -24.76
C ILE A 117 19.99 -13.58 -25.45
N GLU A 118 19.34 -13.05 -26.49
CA GLU A 118 19.73 -11.82 -27.17
C GLU A 118 19.12 -10.62 -26.41
N VAL A 119 19.97 -9.65 -26.06
CA VAL A 119 19.57 -8.40 -25.40
C VAL A 119 19.69 -7.25 -26.41
N ILE A 120 18.55 -6.76 -26.88
CA ILE A 120 18.43 -5.69 -27.87
C ILE A 120 18.16 -4.37 -27.14
N LYS A 121 18.80 -3.29 -27.59
CA LYS A 121 18.65 -1.94 -27.02
C LYS A 121 18.41 -0.90 -28.14
N GLY A 122 18.21 0.35 -27.76
CA GLY A 122 18.07 1.48 -28.68
C GLY A 122 16.85 1.40 -29.59
N LYS A 123 16.97 2.00 -30.78
CA LYS A 123 15.86 2.15 -31.74
C LYS A 123 15.24 0.82 -32.18
N ALA A 124 16.02 -0.27 -32.25
CA ALA A 124 15.51 -1.59 -32.63
C ALA A 124 14.54 -2.14 -31.57
N ALA A 125 14.94 -2.10 -30.29
CA ALA A 125 14.07 -2.49 -29.17
C ALA A 125 12.83 -1.59 -29.08
N GLN A 126 12.97 -0.29 -29.36
CA GLN A 126 11.86 0.66 -29.36
C GLN A 126 10.84 0.38 -30.48
N SER A 127 11.27 0.04 -31.69
CA SER A 127 10.37 -0.34 -32.79
C SER A 127 9.58 -1.60 -32.42
N MET A 128 10.29 -2.66 -32.01
CA MET A 128 9.66 -3.92 -31.59
C MET A 128 8.66 -3.73 -30.44
N LEU A 129 9.01 -2.92 -29.43
CA LEU A 129 8.09 -2.57 -28.34
C LEU A 129 6.84 -1.84 -28.86
N THR A 130 7.00 -0.92 -29.81
CA THR A 130 5.87 -0.12 -30.33
C THR A 130 4.87 -1.00 -31.07
N ASP A 131 5.36 -1.91 -31.92
CA ASP A 131 4.53 -2.85 -32.68
C ASP A 131 3.83 -3.86 -31.75
N ASP A 132 4.58 -4.48 -30.83
CA ASP A 132 4.03 -5.45 -29.86
C ASP A 132 3.07 -4.79 -28.85
N TRP A 133 3.30 -3.52 -28.48
CA TRP A 133 2.39 -2.77 -27.61
C TRP A 133 1.10 -2.36 -28.32
N ALA A 134 1.15 -2.04 -29.61
CA ALA A 134 -0.05 -1.75 -30.40
C ALA A 134 -0.95 -3.00 -30.51
N GLU A 135 -0.36 -4.19 -30.60
CA GLU A 135 -1.10 -5.47 -30.50
C GLU A 135 -1.69 -5.66 -29.09
N PHE A 136 -0.92 -5.43 -28.02
CA PHE A 136 -1.41 -5.52 -26.64
C PHE A 136 -2.62 -4.60 -26.41
N SER A 137 -2.51 -3.32 -26.74
CA SER A 137 -3.60 -2.34 -26.61
C SER A 137 -4.75 -2.58 -27.59
N LYS A 138 -4.62 -3.45 -28.59
CA LYS A 138 -5.75 -3.95 -29.39
C LYS A 138 -6.45 -5.08 -28.63
N LEU A 139 -5.72 -6.11 -28.23
CA LEU A 139 -6.25 -7.27 -27.52
C LEU A 139 -6.90 -6.89 -26.18
N GLU A 140 -6.34 -5.92 -25.45
CA GLU A 140 -6.90 -5.39 -24.20
C GLU A 140 -8.26 -4.69 -24.40
N ARG A 141 -8.50 -4.06 -25.56
CA ARG A 141 -9.80 -3.44 -25.90
C ARG A 141 -10.81 -4.43 -26.47
N GLU A 142 -10.33 -5.53 -27.06
CA GLU A 142 -11.16 -6.60 -27.64
C GLU A 142 -11.47 -7.71 -26.61
N ALA A 143 -10.81 -7.72 -25.45
CA ALA A 143 -11.04 -8.69 -24.38
C ALA A 143 -12.42 -8.50 -23.74
N ASP A 144 -13.31 -9.47 -23.94
CA ASP A 144 -14.57 -9.56 -23.20
C ASP A 144 -14.28 -9.97 -21.75
N PRO A 145 -14.72 -9.22 -20.72
CA PRO A 145 -14.59 -9.65 -19.32
C PRO A 145 -15.36 -10.95 -18.99
N ALA A 146 -16.25 -11.42 -19.88
CA ALA A 146 -16.92 -12.71 -19.78
C ALA A 146 -16.15 -13.88 -20.42
N ASP A 147 -15.04 -13.64 -21.14
CA ASP A 147 -14.21 -14.72 -21.68
C ASP A 147 -13.45 -15.43 -20.54
N ASP A 148 -13.69 -16.74 -20.41
CA ASP A 148 -12.97 -17.64 -19.49
C ASP A 148 -11.44 -17.62 -19.67
N TYR A 149 -10.95 -17.14 -20.83
CA TYR A 149 -9.54 -17.20 -21.27
C TYR A 149 -9.11 -15.89 -21.96
N PRO A 150 -8.80 -14.83 -21.19
CA PRO A 150 -8.36 -13.56 -21.76
C PRO A 150 -7.01 -13.72 -22.45
N GLN A 151 -6.88 -13.18 -23.68
CA GLN A 151 -5.64 -13.24 -24.46
C GLN A 151 -4.52 -12.36 -23.88
N VAL A 152 -4.88 -11.44 -22.99
CA VAL A 152 -3.97 -10.58 -22.23
C VAL A 152 -4.11 -10.85 -20.74
N VAL A 153 -3.01 -10.75 -20.00
CA VAL A 153 -3.01 -10.80 -18.53
C VAL A 153 -2.19 -9.65 -17.97
N SER A 154 -2.73 -8.98 -16.96
CA SER A 154 -2.07 -7.86 -16.26
C SER A 154 -1.97 -8.15 -14.76
N GLY A 155 -0.99 -7.52 -14.10
CA GLY A 155 -0.63 -7.75 -12.71
C GLY A 155 0.36 -8.91 -12.51
N VAL A 156 1.30 -8.74 -11.58
CA VAL A 156 2.40 -9.68 -11.29
C VAL A 156 1.89 -11.11 -11.11
N ALA A 157 0.88 -11.33 -10.26
CA ALA A 157 0.41 -12.69 -9.92
C ALA A 157 -0.13 -13.46 -11.14
N GLY A 158 -0.86 -12.79 -12.04
CA GLY A 158 -1.38 -13.39 -13.28
C GLY A 158 -0.26 -13.71 -14.25
N VAL A 159 0.65 -12.76 -14.47
CA VAL A 159 1.83 -12.95 -15.32
C VAL A 159 2.74 -14.07 -14.79
N THR A 160 3.07 -14.11 -13.50
CA THR A 160 3.89 -15.18 -12.90
C THR A 160 3.24 -16.56 -13.07
N LYS A 161 1.90 -16.67 -13.02
CA LYS A 161 1.19 -17.91 -13.32
C LYS A 161 1.37 -18.31 -14.78
N ALA A 162 1.10 -17.39 -15.71
CA ALA A 162 1.28 -17.62 -17.15
C ALA A 162 2.73 -17.97 -17.52
N ILE A 163 3.73 -17.34 -16.90
CA ILE A 163 5.15 -17.68 -17.08
C ILE A 163 5.42 -19.12 -16.65
N LYS A 164 4.91 -19.57 -15.49
CA LYS A 164 5.09 -20.96 -15.03
C LYS A 164 4.48 -21.95 -16.02
N GLU A 165 3.29 -21.65 -16.52
CA GLU A 165 2.54 -22.47 -17.47
C GLU A 165 3.15 -22.48 -18.89
N ASP A 166 4.13 -21.62 -19.19
CA ASP A 166 4.65 -21.39 -20.55
C ASP A 166 3.62 -20.77 -21.52
N ALA A 167 2.68 -20.00 -20.96
CA ALA A 167 1.61 -19.34 -21.71
C ALA A 167 2.01 -17.97 -22.28
N VAL A 168 3.12 -17.35 -21.86
CA VAL A 168 3.47 -15.99 -22.31
C VAL A 168 4.12 -15.98 -23.69
N LEU A 169 3.55 -15.20 -24.61
CA LEU A 169 4.10 -14.91 -25.94
C LEU A 169 4.91 -13.60 -25.93
N LYS A 170 4.36 -12.54 -25.33
CA LYS A 170 4.99 -11.21 -25.22
C LYS A 170 4.82 -10.70 -23.79
N LEU A 171 5.88 -10.18 -23.17
CA LEU A 171 5.90 -9.67 -21.80
C LEU A 171 6.33 -8.19 -21.78
N PHE A 172 5.62 -7.36 -21.03
CA PHE A 172 5.94 -5.95 -20.79
C PHE A 172 6.12 -5.73 -19.28
N VAL A 173 7.29 -5.23 -18.86
CA VAL A 173 7.63 -4.99 -17.46
C VAL A 173 8.25 -3.60 -17.28
N PRO A 174 7.83 -2.80 -16.28
CA PRO A 174 8.51 -1.57 -15.95
C PRO A 174 9.85 -1.89 -15.25
N VAL A 175 10.90 -1.14 -15.58
CA VAL A 175 12.25 -1.31 -15.00
C VAL A 175 12.26 -1.11 -13.47
N SER A 176 11.26 -0.42 -12.90
CA SER A 176 11.07 -0.27 -11.45
C SER A 176 10.62 -1.56 -10.74
N SER A 177 10.22 -2.62 -11.45
CA SER A 177 9.86 -3.90 -10.83
C SER A 177 11.11 -4.71 -10.47
N ALA A 178 11.26 -5.06 -9.19
CA ALA A 178 12.40 -5.82 -8.68
C ALA A 178 12.58 -7.21 -9.35
N GLU A 179 11.51 -7.77 -9.92
CA GLU A 179 11.55 -9.07 -10.62
C GLU A 179 11.71 -8.94 -12.15
N ALA A 180 11.81 -7.73 -12.70
CA ALA A 180 11.72 -7.48 -14.13
C ALA A 180 12.74 -8.27 -14.97
N GLU A 181 14.01 -8.24 -14.58
CA GLU A 181 15.06 -8.95 -15.31
C GLU A 181 14.86 -10.48 -15.25
N SER A 182 14.43 -11.00 -14.10
CA SER A 182 14.18 -12.44 -13.92
C SER A 182 13.01 -12.92 -14.77
N MET A 183 11.89 -12.19 -14.78
CA MET A 183 10.73 -12.51 -15.62
C MET A 183 11.05 -12.38 -17.11
N ALA A 184 11.74 -11.32 -17.52
CA ALA A 184 12.15 -11.12 -18.91
C ALA A 184 13.04 -12.27 -19.40
N ARG A 185 14.07 -12.65 -18.63
CA ARG A 185 14.92 -13.80 -18.95
C ARG A 185 14.14 -15.11 -19.00
N GLN A 186 13.20 -15.35 -18.08
CA GLN A 186 12.38 -16.57 -18.10
C GLN A 186 11.46 -16.67 -19.33
N VAL A 187 10.85 -15.57 -19.76
CA VAL A 187 10.03 -15.54 -20.99
C VAL A 187 10.90 -15.70 -22.25
N ALA A 188 12.05 -15.03 -22.30
CA ALA A 188 13.02 -15.19 -23.39
C ALA A 188 13.51 -16.65 -23.51
N LEU A 189 13.84 -17.31 -22.39
CA LEU A 189 14.22 -18.73 -22.35
C LEU A 189 13.13 -19.67 -22.87
N LYS A 190 11.86 -19.25 -22.79
CA LYS A 190 10.66 -19.96 -23.24
C LYS A 190 10.23 -19.59 -24.67
N GLY A 191 11.08 -18.86 -25.41
CA GLY A 191 10.84 -18.44 -26.79
C GLY A 191 9.84 -17.29 -26.95
N GLY A 192 9.44 -16.62 -25.86
CA GLY A 192 8.65 -15.40 -25.93
C GLY A 192 9.52 -14.14 -26.07
N ASN A 193 8.90 -13.03 -26.49
CA ASN A 193 9.52 -11.71 -26.42
C ASN A 193 9.29 -11.08 -25.05
N SER A 194 10.26 -10.31 -24.54
CA SER A 194 10.08 -9.56 -23.31
C SER A 194 10.70 -8.17 -23.40
N TYR A 195 10.04 -7.19 -22.78
CA TYR A 195 10.38 -5.78 -22.85
C TYR A 195 10.45 -5.19 -21.44
N MET A 196 11.62 -4.66 -21.08
CA MET A 196 11.83 -3.84 -19.90
C MET A 196 11.76 -2.37 -20.30
N VAL A 197 10.76 -1.65 -19.79
CA VAL A 197 10.45 -0.26 -20.15
C VAL A 197 10.84 0.67 -19.00
N GLY A 198 11.76 1.61 -19.26
CA GLY A 198 12.22 2.62 -18.30
C GLY A 198 11.32 3.85 -18.24
N ALA A 199 11.45 4.61 -17.14
CA ALA A 199 10.58 5.74 -16.79
C ALA A 199 10.50 6.88 -17.82
N GLN A 200 11.46 6.98 -18.74
CA GLN A 200 11.51 8.01 -19.77
C GLN A 200 10.71 7.66 -21.04
N HIS A 201 10.26 6.41 -21.19
CA HIS A 201 9.52 5.98 -22.38
C HIS A 201 8.03 6.32 -22.25
N SER A 202 7.37 6.76 -23.33
CA SER A 202 5.96 7.19 -23.33
C SER A 202 4.99 6.12 -22.80
N ILE A 203 5.23 4.85 -23.17
CA ILE A 203 4.45 3.68 -22.72
C ILE A 203 4.54 3.45 -21.20
N PHE A 204 5.59 3.98 -20.52
CA PHE A 204 5.84 3.69 -19.11
C PHE A 204 4.68 4.10 -18.19
N GLN A 205 3.99 5.21 -18.47
CA GLN A 205 2.88 5.66 -17.62
C GLN A 205 1.71 4.66 -17.65
N SER A 206 1.33 4.19 -18.84
CA SER A 206 0.30 3.15 -19.00
C SER A 206 0.74 1.81 -18.40
N LEU A 207 1.99 1.40 -18.65
CA LEU A 207 2.51 0.16 -18.09
C LEU A 207 2.61 0.21 -16.56
N SER A 208 2.98 1.36 -15.98
CA SER A 208 3.07 1.55 -14.53
C SER A 208 1.71 1.51 -13.83
N SER A 209 0.60 1.81 -14.51
CA SER A 209 -0.74 1.66 -13.94
C SER A 209 -1.25 0.21 -14.02
N LEU A 210 -0.87 -0.53 -15.06
CA LEU A 210 -1.15 -1.97 -15.22
C LEU A 210 -0.21 -2.88 -14.41
N GLY A 211 0.95 -2.35 -14.00
CA GLY A 211 2.00 -3.06 -13.30
C GLY A 211 2.86 -3.89 -14.24
N VAL A 212 2.49 -5.15 -14.47
CA VAL A 212 3.21 -6.07 -15.37
C VAL A 212 2.18 -6.72 -16.27
N SER A 213 2.40 -6.73 -17.58
CA SER A 213 1.40 -7.17 -18.55
C SER A 213 1.98 -8.13 -19.58
N ALA A 214 1.18 -9.05 -20.08
CA ALA A 214 1.60 -10.04 -21.07
C ALA A 214 0.49 -10.40 -22.07
N ILE A 215 0.88 -10.72 -23.29
CA ILE A 215 0.05 -11.40 -24.30
C ILE A 215 0.32 -12.90 -24.19
N LEU A 216 -0.74 -13.72 -24.21
CA LEU A 216 -0.66 -15.17 -24.11
C LEU A 216 -0.59 -15.84 -25.48
N LYS A 217 0.04 -17.02 -25.53
CA LYS A 217 0.13 -17.89 -26.72
C LYS A 217 -1.28 -18.39 -27.09
N PRO A 218 -1.74 -18.23 -28.34
CA PRO A 218 -3.07 -18.69 -28.75
C PRO A 218 -3.30 -20.18 -28.45
N GLY A 219 -4.37 -20.48 -27.73
CA GLY A 219 -4.85 -21.86 -27.48
C GLY A 219 -4.21 -22.60 -26.30
N HIS A 220 -3.33 -21.97 -25.51
CA HIS A 220 -2.66 -22.62 -24.37
C HIS A 220 -3.63 -23.31 -23.40
N ASP A 221 -4.67 -22.61 -22.96
CA ASP A 221 -5.64 -23.13 -21.97
C ASP A 221 -6.52 -24.30 -22.45
N ARG A 222 -6.67 -24.52 -23.77
CA ARG A 222 -7.51 -25.62 -24.28
C ARG A 222 -6.93 -27.00 -23.99
N ALA A 223 -5.60 -27.11 -23.84
CA ALA A 223 -4.93 -28.39 -23.56
C ALA A 223 -5.04 -28.79 -22.08
N SER A 224 -4.74 -27.87 -21.17
CA SER A 224 -4.57 -28.16 -19.74
C SER A 224 -5.85 -28.59 -19.02
N LYS A 225 -7.02 -28.09 -19.45
CA LYS A 225 -8.31 -28.42 -18.81
C LYS A 225 -8.88 -29.78 -19.26
N ARG A 226 -8.63 -30.20 -20.50
CA ARG A 226 -9.13 -31.47 -21.05
C ARG A 226 -8.53 -32.71 -20.40
N GLN A 227 -7.30 -32.65 -19.91
CA GLN A 227 -6.64 -33.81 -19.28
C GLN A 227 -7.15 -34.16 -17.87
N LYS A 228 -8.13 -33.44 -17.30
CA LYS A 228 -8.61 -33.68 -15.92
C LYS A 228 -10.09 -34.06 -15.78
N THR A 229 -10.85 -34.16 -16.88
CA THR A 229 -12.30 -34.47 -16.82
C THR A 229 -12.72 -35.78 -17.47
N ASP A 230 -11.95 -36.37 -18.39
CA ASP A 230 -12.24 -37.70 -18.97
C ASP A 230 -11.68 -38.84 -18.11
N GLY A 231 -12.01 -38.80 -16.81
CA GLY A 231 -11.54 -39.71 -15.77
C GLY A 231 -12.58 -40.71 -15.28
N GLY A 232 -13.26 -41.41 -16.20
CA GLY A 232 -13.94 -42.68 -15.93
C GLY A 232 -15.13 -42.67 -14.96
N ALA A 233 -16.35 -42.63 -15.50
CA ALA A 233 -17.48 -43.28 -14.85
C ALA A 233 -17.34 -44.81 -15.02
N GLU A 234 -17.31 -45.57 -13.92
CA GLU A 234 -17.51 -47.02 -13.93
C GLU A 234 -18.89 -47.38 -13.37
N PRO A 235 -19.60 -48.37 -13.94
CA PRO A 235 -20.93 -48.76 -13.48
C PRO A 235 -20.87 -49.71 -12.28
N ALA A 236 -21.92 -49.67 -11.45
CA ALA A 236 -22.02 -50.52 -10.27
C ALA A 236 -22.01 -52.03 -10.59
N LYS A 237 -21.23 -52.81 -9.84
CA LYS A 237 -21.48 -54.24 -9.61
C LYS A 237 -20.94 -54.73 -8.27
N PHE A 238 -21.64 -55.73 -7.72
CA PHE A 238 -21.40 -56.34 -6.42
C PHE A 238 -20.06 -57.11 -6.33
N GLY A 239 -19.47 -57.09 -5.14
CA GLY A 239 -18.88 -58.31 -4.56
C GLY A 239 -17.36 -58.33 -4.34
N ALA A 240 -16.97 -59.08 -3.30
CA ALA A 240 -15.62 -59.53 -2.93
C ALA A 240 -14.61 -58.46 -2.45
N ARG A 241 -14.32 -58.53 -1.13
CA ARG A 241 -13.15 -57.94 -0.47
C ARG A 241 -11.90 -58.80 -0.74
N PRO A 242 -10.75 -58.20 -1.10
CA PRO A 242 -9.48 -58.76 -0.67
C PRO A 242 -8.48 -57.74 -0.07
N LYS A 243 -7.65 -58.32 0.81
CA LYS A 243 -6.40 -57.90 1.49
C LYS A 243 -5.74 -56.54 1.19
N ALA A 244 -5.19 -55.99 2.28
CA ALA A 244 -4.36 -54.80 2.33
C ALA A 244 -3.00 -54.93 1.60
N ALA A 245 -2.55 -53.81 1.04
CA ALA A 245 -1.18 -53.51 0.59
C ALA A 245 -0.95 -51.98 0.78
N PRO A 246 0.29 -51.46 0.73
CA PRO A 246 0.85 -50.78 1.89
C PRO A 246 0.70 -49.26 1.94
N SER A 247 0.82 -48.72 3.15
CA SER A 247 0.88 -47.28 3.46
C SER A 247 1.93 -46.57 2.61
N ARG A 248 1.48 -45.67 1.74
CA ARG A 248 2.36 -44.82 0.93
C ARG A 248 3.10 -43.85 1.88
N PRO A 249 4.45 -43.81 1.91
CA PRO A 249 5.15 -42.89 2.79
C PRO A 249 4.85 -41.46 2.38
N GLY A 250 4.47 -40.63 3.37
CA GLY A 250 4.18 -39.23 3.17
C GLY A 250 5.43 -38.48 2.75
N GLY A 251 5.59 -38.24 1.45
CA GLY A 251 6.62 -37.36 0.93
C GLY A 251 6.33 -35.92 1.35
N THR A 252 6.91 -35.51 2.48
CA THR A 252 6.94 -34.11 2.91
C THR A 252 7.67 -33.31 1.83
N ILE A 253 6.92 -32.69 0.93
CA ILE A 253 7.49 -31.80 -0.09
C ILE A 253 8.26 -30.71 0.65
N PRO A 254 9.59 -30.56 0.43
CA PRO A 254 10.35 -29.53 1.11
C PRO A 254 9.72 -28.17 0.81
N GLU A 255 9.32 -27.43 1.85
CA GLU A 255 8.81 -26.07 1.63
C GLU A 255 9.94 -25.27 0.99
N PRO A 256 9.74 -24.68 -0.20
CA PRO A 256 10.80 -23.92 -0.86
C PRO A 256 11.23 -22.80 0.07
N VAL A 257 12.53 -22.72 0.36
CA VAL A 257 13.11 -21.79 1.34
C VAL A 257 12.73 -20.37 0.95
N ARG A 258 11.69 -19.85 1.61
CA ARG A 258 11.18 -18.50 1.35
C ARG A 258 12.26 -17.52 1.77
N GLY A 259 12.73 -16.70 0.84
CA GLY A 259 13.72 -15.67 1.15
C GLY A 259 13.22 -14.73 2.27
N PRO A 260 14.13 -14.07 3.02
CA PRO A 260 13.77 -13.24 4.18
C PRO A 260 12.63 -12.24 3.92
N ARG A 261 12.63 -11.61 2.73
CA ARG A 261 11.57 -10.70 2.26
C ARG A 261 10.16 -11.32 2.32
N ALA A 262 9.99 -12.57 1.87
CA ALA A 262 8.69 -13.25 1.86
C ALA A 262 8.24 -13.67 3.28
N ALA A 263 9.17 -13.81 4.23
CA ALA A 263 8.83 -13.99 5.64
C ALA A 263 8.36 -12.66 6.25
N ALA A 264 9.08 -11.57 6.02
CA ALA A 264 8.69 -10.23 6.47
C ALA A 264 7.31 -9.80 5.91
N GLU A 265 7.01 -10.12 4.65
CA GLU A 265 5.71 -9.79 4.02
C GLU A 265 4.56 -10.54 4.70
N LYS A 266 4.75 -11.84 4.97
CA LYS A 266 3.80 -12.69 5.69
C LYS A 266 3.56 -12.19 7.11
N ASP A 267 4.61 -11.77 7.81
CA ASP A 267 4.54 -11.15 9.13
C ASP A 267 3.77 -9.82 9.10
N LEU A 268 4.05 -8.94 8.13
CA LEU A 268 3.34 -7.67 7.99
C LEU A 268 1.84 -7.90 7.74
N LYS A 269 1.49 -8.83 6.84
CA LYS A 269 0.09 -9.25 6.63
C LYS A 269 -0.57 -9.77 7.91
N LYS A 270 0.17 -10.54 8.72
CA LYS A 270 -0.32 -11.05 10.01
C LYS A 270 -0.56 -9.91 11.01
N SER A 271 0.36 -8.95 11.13
CA SER A 271 0.23 -7.82 12.05
C SER A 271 -0.90 -6.85 11.65
N ILE A 272 -1.03 -6.54 10.36
CA ILE A 272 -2.14 -5.70 9.86
C ILE A 272 -3.51 -6.40 10.06
N LYS A 273 -3.57 -7.72 9.89
CA LYS A 273 -4.78 -8.50 10.19
C LYS A 273 -5.07 -8.53 11.70
N TYR A 274 -4.05 -8.69 12.54
CA TYR A 274 -4.20 -8.68 14.00
C TYR A 274 -4.74 -7.34 14.50
N LEU A 275 -4.30 -6.22 13.94
CA LEU A 275 -4.82 -4.87 14.23
C LEU A 275 -6.35 -4.73 14.05
N GLY A 276 -7.00 -5.65 13.34
CA GLY A 276 -8.45 -5.68 13.15
C GLY A 276 -9.22 -6.57 14.13
N THR A 277 -8.56 -7.28 15.05
CA THR A 277 -9.25 -8.08 16.06
C THR A 277 -9.69 -7.24 17.25
N LEU A 278 -10.69 -7.73 18.00
CA LEU A 278 -11.20 -7.01 19.17
C LEU A 278 -10.15 -6.92 20.28
N GLU A 279 -9.25 -7.90 20.44
CA GLU A 279 -8.18 -7.82 21.45
C GLU A 279 -7.20 -6.68 21.13
N ALA A 280 -6.74 -6.61 19.88
CA ALA A 280 -5.81 -5.57 19.41
C ALA A 280 -6.41 -4.15 19.46
N LEU A 281 -7.73 -4.01 19.30
CA LEU A 281 -8.43 -2.73 19.41
C LEU A 281 -8.66 -2.29 20.86
N GLN A 282 -8.59 -3.22 21.83
CA GLN A 282 -8.65 -2.93 23.26
C GLN A 282 -7.27 -2.64 23.87
N GLU A 283 -6.20 -3.19 23.29
CA GLU A 283 -4.83 -2.97 23.75
C GLU A 283 -4.24 -1.64 23.23
N ALA A 284 -4.03 -0.70 24.15
CA ALA A 284 -3.50 0.64 23.83
C ALA A 284 -2.07 0.64 23.21
N GLN A 285 -1.33 -0.47 23.30
CA GLN A 285 0.04 -0.59 22.77
C GLN A 285 0.09 -1.14 21.34
N THR A 286 -0.96 -1.76 20.80
CA THR A 286 -0.86 -2.46 19.51
C THR A 286 -0.58 -1.51 18.33
N VAL A 287 -1.20 -0.32 18.31
CA VAL A 287 -0.94 0.72 17.30
C VAL A 287 0.51 1.27 17.41
N PRO A 288 0.98 1.76 18.58
CA PRO A 288 2.37 2.17 18.76
C PRO A 288 3.40 1.08 18.44
N ALA A 289 3.14 -0.17 18.83
CA ALA A 289 4.04 -1.29 18.58
C ALA A 289 4.15 -1.62 17.08
N LEU A 290 3.03 -1.62 16.35
CA LEU A 290 3.05 -1.80 14.90
C LEU A 290 3.72 -0.63 14.19
N ALA A 291 3.45 0.62 14.58
CA ALA A 291 4.14 1.78 14.02
C ALA A 291 5.67 1.73 14.26
N GLN A 292 6.11 1.25 15.42
CA GLN A 292 7.53 1.04 15.70
C GLN A 292 8.11 -0.11 14.86
N ALA A 293 7.42 -1.25 14.73
CA ALA A 293 7.86 -2.37 13.89
C ALA A 293 7.91 -2.00 12.39
N LEU A 294 7.02 -1.12 11.93
CA LEU A 294 7.08 -0.56 10.57
C LEU A 294 8.37 0.24 10.37
N ARG A 295 8.69 1.14 11.30
CA ARG A 295 9.91 1.97 11.27
C ARG A 295 11.19 1.15 11.34
N ASP A 296 11.27 0.23 12.28
CA ASP A 296 12.53 -0.44 12.65
C ASP A 296 12.83 -1.71 11.81
N ARG A 297 11.82 -2.26 11.11
CA ARG A 297 11.94 -3.55 10.40
C ARG A 297 11.25 -3.57 9.04
N PHE A 298 9.93 -3.31 8.98
CA PHE A 298 9.23 -3.59 7.72
C PHE A 298 9.61 -2.62 6.59
N LEU A 299 9.90 -1.34 6.89
CA LEU A 299 10.33 -0.37 5.87
C LEU A 299 11.73 -0.66 5.32
N SER A 300 12.63 -1.28 6.10
CA SER A 300 13.94 -1.76 5.60
C SER A 300 13.83 -3.09 4.84
N ASP A 301 12.92 -3.97 5.25
CA ASP A 301 12.88 -5.35 4.76
C ASP A 301 12.02 -5.56 3.50
N LEU A 302 11.08 -4.65 3.21
CA LEU A 302 10.02 -4.85 2.19
C LEU A 302 9.93 -3.81 1.09
N ASP A 303 10.73 -2.74 1.15
CA ASP A 303 10.56 -1.48 0.40
C ASP A 303 9.30 -0.67 0.81
N PRO A 304 9.40 0.67 0.95
CA PRO A 304 8.28 1.49 1.44
C PRO A 304 6.99 1.43 0.60
N PRO A 305 7.04 1.44 -0.75
CA PRO A 305 5.83 1.33 -1.57
C PRO A 305 5.03 0.04 -1.33
N MET A 306 5.72 -1.08 -1.04
CA MET A 306 5.08 -2.35 -0.73
C MET A 306 4.37 -2.29 0.64
N VAL A 307 5.04 -1.74 1.65
CA VAL A 307 4.50 -1.59 3.01
C VAL A 307 3.24 -0.72 3.02
N PHE A 308 3.30 0.46 2.40
CA PHE A 308 2.17 1.39 2.33
C PHE A 308 1.06 0.89 1.41
N GLY A 309 1.40 0.24 0.28
CA GLY A 309 0.44 -0.42 -0.59
C GLY A 309 -0.32 -1.56 0.12
N MET A 310 0.35 -2.34 0.97
CA MET A 310 -0.29 -3.38 1.79
C MET A 310 -1.22 -2.82 2.87
N LEU A 311 -0.86 -1.70 3.51
CA LEU A 311 -1.76 -0.97 4.42
C LEU A 311 -2.99 -0.42 3.67
N SER A 312 -2.81 0.09 2.46
CA SER A 312 -3.90 0.62 1.61
C SER A 312 -4.88 -0.47 1.21
N GLN A 313 -4.36 -1.60 0.68
CA GLN A 313 -5.17 -2.77 0.35
C GLN A 313 -5.95 -3.31 1.55
N ALA A 314 -5.33 -3.35 2.74
CA ALA A 314 -6.00 -3.78 3.96
C ALA A 314 -7.07 -2.78 4.43
N PHE A 315 -6.85 -1.47 4.28
CA PHE A 315 -7.85 -0.44 4.58
C PHE A 315 -9.08 -0.58 3.68
N LEU A 316 -8.87 -0.66 2.37
CA LEU A 316 -9.93 -0.79 1.37
C LEU A 316 -10.69 -2.12 1.50
N ALA A 317 -10.01 -3.21 1.87
CA ALA A 317 -10.66 -4.50 2.14
C ALA A 317 -11.36 -4.57 3.51
N SER A 318 -11.12 -3.63 4.42
CA SER A 318 -11.65 -3.69 5.78
C SER A 318 -13.06 -3.15 5.88
N LYS A 319 -13.99 -4.03 6.29
CA LYS A 319 -15.39 -3.67 6.57
C LYS A 319 -15.55 -2.90 7.89
N GLY A 320 -14.60 -3.03 8.82
CA GLY A 320 -14.72 -2.51 10.17
C GLY A 320 -14.15 -1.09 10.34
N VAL A 321 -15.00 -0.13 10.73
CA VAL A 321 -14.61 1.26 11.03
C VAL A 321 -13.43 1.34 12.00
N ALA A 322 -13.42 0.52 13.05
CA ALA A 322 -12.36 0.52 14.06
C ALA A 322 -11.01 0.07 13.49
N HIS A 323 -11.00 -0.94 12.61
CA HIS A 323 -9.79 -1.44 11.95
C HIS A 323 -9.23 -0.43 10.94
N ARG A 324 -10.11 0.21 10.14
CA ARG A 324 -9.75 1.34 9.27
C ARG A 324 -9.13 2.50 10.04
N LYS A 325 -9.75 2.92 11.15
CA LYS A 325 -9.20 3.94 12.05
C LYS A 325 -7.84 3.53 12.63
N ALA A 326 -7.69 2.28 13.08
CA ALA A 326 -6.42 1.80 13.62
C ALA A 326 -5.27 1.89 12.60
N MET A 327 -5.51 1.55 11.32
CA MET A 327 -4.50 1.72 10.26
C MET A 327 -4.13 3.19 10.01
N VAL A 328 -5.09 4.11 10.05
CA VAL A 328 -4.82 5.56 9.98
C VAL A 328 -4.04 6.05 11.19
N TYR A 329 -4.31 5.53 12.40
CA TYR A 329 -3.55 5.87 13.60
C TYR A 329 -2.12 5.31 13.61
N VAL A 330 -1.87 4.15 12.98
CA VAL A 330 -0.49 3.65 12.74
C VAL A 330 0.30 4.63 11.89
N VAL A 331 -0.30 5.19 10.83
CA VAL A 331 0.35 6.21 10.00
C VAL A 331 0.46 7.56 10.72
N HIS A 332 -0.50 7.91 11.59
CA HIS A 332 -0.38 9.07 12.48
C HIS A 332 0.86 8.94 13.39
N GLU A 333 1.06 7.80 14.06
CA GLU A 333 2.24 7.54 14.89
C GLU A 333 3.55 7.58 14.09
N LEU A 334 3.55 7.13 12.82
CA LEU A 334 4.72 7.24 11.96
C LEU A 334 5.07 8.70 11.60
N LEU A 335 4.06 9.53 11.32
CA LEU A 335 4.22 10.94 10.90
C LEU A 335 4.50 11.90 12.08
N THR A 336 3.86 11.73 13.23
CA THR A 336 3.95 12.71 14.33
C THR A 336 5.03 12.39 15.36
N ARG A 337 5.27 11.09 15.64
CA ARG A 337 6.25 10.67 16.65
C ARG A 337 7.67 10.96 16.16
N LYS A 338 8.49 11.58 17.03
CA LYS A 338 9.81 12.13 16.68
C LYS A 338 9.79 13.03 15.42
N LYS A 339 8.68 13.75 15.16
CA LYS A 339 8.49 14.58 13.96
C LYS A 339 8.66 13.83 12.63
N GLY A 340 8.36 12.53 12.60
CA GLY A 340 8.41 11.73 11.38
C GLY A 340 9.81 11.35 10.91
N GLU A 341 10.83 11.42 11.77
CA GLU A 341 12.25 11.13 11.48
C GLU A 341 12.45 9.88 10.59
N GLY A 342 11.87 8.73 10.96
CA GLY A 342 11.99 7.48 10.18
C GLY A 342 11.26 7.44 8.83
N LEU A 343 10.49 8.48 8.48
CA LEU A 343 9.90 8.69 7.16
C LEU A 343 10.65 9.74 6.32
N MET A 344 11.64 10.44 6.89
CA MET A 344 12.47 11.41 6.16
C MET A 344 13.53 10.73 5.28
N GLU A 345 13.87 9.47 5.60
CA GLU A 345 14.78 8.62 4.84
C GLU A 345 14.13 8.12 3.54
N ASP A 346 14.93 7.94 2.48
CA ASP A 346 14.62 7.18 1.26
C ASP A 346 13.25 7.43 0.61
N ASN A 347 12.79 8.69 0.60
CA ASN A 347 11.47 9.10 0.09
C ASN A 347 10.25 8.43 0.77
N ARG A 348 10.43 7.75 1.92
CA ARG A 348 9.38 6.99 2.62
C ARG A 348 8.12 7.80 2.91
N ARG A 349 8.24 9.11 3.20
CA ARG A 349 7.08 10.01 3.36
C ARG A 349 6.30 10.20 2.06
N GLN A 350 6.97 10.32 0.92
CA GLN A 350 6.32 10.45 -0.38
C GLN A 350 5.56 9.16 -0.73
N ASP A 351 6.19 8.00 -0.53
CA ASP A 351 5.54 6.69 -0.73
C ASP A 351 4.33 6.51 0.22
N CYS A 352 4.42 7.01 1.46
CA CYS A 352 3.30 7.01 2.40
C CYS A 352 2.12 7.85 1.91
N VAL A 353 2.39 9.02 1.31
CA VAL A 353 1.37 9.88 0.71
C VAL A 353 0.75 9.20 -0.52
N GLU A 354 1.57 8.81 -1.49
CA GLU A 354 1.13 8.29 -2.79
C GLU A 354 0.49 6.90 -2.71
N MET A 355 1.06 5.97 -1.93
CA MET A 355 0.63 4.57 -1.90
C MET A 355 -0.42 4.28 -0.82
N PHE A 356 -0.59 5.15 0.18
CA PHE A 356 -1.58 4.99 1.25
C PHE A 356 -2.55 6.17 1.36
N LEU A 357 -2.09 7.38 1.68
CA LEU A 357 -2.99 8.48 2.06
C LEU A 357 -3.89 8.95 0.89
N ILE A 358 -3.35 9.09 -0.32
CA ILE A 358 -4.13 9.53 -1.48
C ILE A 358 -5.14 8.46 -1.94
N PRO A 359 -4.79 7.16 -2.04
CA PRO A 359 -5.76 6.09 -2.33
C PRO A 359 -6.93 6.02 -1.34
N ILE A 360 -6.66 6.00 -0.03
CA ILE A 360 -7.74 5.90 0.97
C ILE A 360 -8.57 7.18 1.06
N GLY A 361 -8.02 8.33 0.69
CA GLY A 361 -8.75 9.61 0.67
C GLY A 361 -9.97 9.60 -0.24
N LYS A 362 -9.83 8.97 -1.42
CA LYS A 362 -10.94 8.80 -2.37
C LYS A 362 -12.09 7.99 -1.76
N GLU A 363 -11.75 6.94 -1.02
CA GLU A 363 -12.72 6.08 -0.31
C GLU A 363 -13.37 6.82 0.87
N ILE A 364 -12.58 7.54 1.67
CA ILE A 364 -13.04 8.29 2.86
C ILE A 364 -14.10 9.34 2.49
N ARG A 365 -14.04 9.96 1.30
CA ARG A 365 -15.10 10.89 0.85
C ARG A 365 -16.46 10.24 0.71
N GLY A 366 -16.51 8.94 0.38
CA GLY A 366 -17.75 8.18 0.24
C GLY A 366 -18.36 7.72 1.57
N TYR A 367 -17.66 7.92 2.69
CA TYR A 367 -18.15 7.55 4.01
C TYR A 367 -19.13 8.57 4.58
N LYS A 368 -19.97 8.11 5.51
CA LYS A 368 -20.90 8.97 6.27
C LYS A 368 -20.14 10.05 7.03
N GLU A 369 -20.75 11.23 7.16
CA GLU A 369 -20.14 12.41 7.77
C GLU A 369 -19.51 12.13 9.15
N GLU A 370 -20.19 11.40 10.03
CA GLU A 370 -19.69 11.02 11.35
C GLU A 370 -18.37 10.22 11.33
N GLU A 371 -18.22 9.32 10.35
CA GLU A 371 -16.98 8.56 10.15
C GLU A 371 -15.93 9.42 9.44
N ARG A 372 -16.32 10.13 8.38
CA ARG A 372 -15.47 11.03 7.59
C ARG A 372 -14.80 12.08 8.47
N GLN A 373 -15.56 12.72 9.36
CA GLN A 373 -15.09 13.76 10.27
C GLN A 373 -13.99 13.25 11.24
N ALA A 374 -14.01 11.97 11.61
CA ALA A 374 -12.93 11.39 12.43
C ALA A 374 -11.60 11.33 11.68
N TYR A 375 -11.62 11.06 10.37
CA TYR A 375 -10.44 11.05 9.52
C TYR A 375 -9.96 12.47 9.18
N THR A 376 -10.85 13.38 8.76
CA THR A 376 -10.48 14.76 8.40
C THR A 376 -9.85 15.53 9.58
N ARG A 377 -10.30 15.29 10.82
CA ARG A 377 -9.66 15.83 12.04
C ARG A 377 -8.19 15.38 12.20
N VAL A 378 -7.88 14.12 11.90
CA VAL A 378 -6.50 13.58 12.00
C VAL A 378 -5.62 14.20 10.90
N ALA A 379 -6.13 14.31 9.67
CA ALA A 379 -5.41 14.94 8.56
C ALA A 379 -5.18 16.45 8.79
N ALA A 380 -6.16 17.17 9.33
CA ALA A 380 -6.01 18.57 9.72
C ALA A 380 -4.94 18.77 10.82
N ASP A 381 -4.83 17.83 11.78
CA ASP A 381 -3.76 17.85 12.78
C ASP A 381 -2.37 17.63 12.16
N TRP A 382 -2.22 16.74 11.17
CA TRP A 382 -0.97 16.57 10.42
C TRP A 382 -0.53 17.85 9.69
N ILE A 383 -1.47 18.50 8.99
CA ILE A 383 -1.22 19.77 8.28
C ILE A 383 -0.83 20.86 9.29
N LYS A 384 -1.59 21.01 10.38
CA LYS A 384 -1.33 21.99 11.46
C LYS A 384 0.04 21.80 12.11
N ARG A 385 0.47 20.54 12.31
CA ARG A 385 1.79 20.20 12.88
C ARG A 385 2.95 20.27 11.89
N LYS A 386 2.68 20.51 10.59
CA LYS A 386 3.66 20.42 9.50
C LYS A 386 4.34 19.04 9.43
N ALA A 387 3.56 17.98 9.68
CA ALA A 387 4.03 16.59 9.52
C ALA A 387 4.15 16.18 8.04
N LEU A 388 3.51 16.95 7.15
CA LEU A 388 3.58 16.84 5.70
C LEU A 388 4.16 18.15 5.13
N THR A 389 4.78 18.07 3.94
CA THR A 389 5.18 19.28 3.21
C THR A 389 3.96 20.06 2.70
N PRO A 390 4.08 21.35 2.35
CA PRO A 390 2.94 22.12 1.83
C PRO A 390 2.29 21.49 0.58
N SER A 391 3.08 20.89 -0.32
CA SER A 391 2.59 20.18 -1.51
C SER A 391 1.88 18.87 -1.16
N GLU A 392 2.45 18.06 -0.26
CA GLU A 392 1.80 16.83 0.24
C GLU A 392 0.49 17.16 0.97
N GLY A 393 0.47 18.23 1.77
CA GLY A 393 -0.73 18.73 2.45
C GLY A 393 -1.81 19.19 1.49
N GLN A 394 -1.45 19.91 0.41
CA GLN A 394 -2.39 20.28 -0.66
C GLN A 394 -2.95 19.06 -1.38
N GLN A 395 -2.11 18.07 -1.71
CA GLN A 395 -2.58 16.81 -2.31
C GLN A 395 -3.53 16.06 -1.37
N LEU A 396 -3.23 16.02 -0.06
CA LEU A 396 -4.08 15.38 0.94
C LEU A 396 -5.43 16.09 1.07
N THR A 397 -5.44 17.41 1.22
CA THR A 397 -6.65 18.23 1.25
C THR A 397 -7.51 17.99 0.00
N ALA A 398 -6.90 18.05 -1.18
CA ALA A 398 -7.59 17.76 -2.44
C ALA A 398 -8.10 16.32 -2.53
N ALA A 399 -7.39 15.35 -1.93
CA ALA A 399 -7.77 13.94 -1.94
C ALA A 399 -8.86 13.58 -0.91
N TRP A 400 -8.91 14.25 0.24
CA TRP A 400 -9.79 13.93 1.38
C TRP A 400 -11.00 14.86 1.52
N ASP A 401 -11.04 15.99 0.80
CA ASP A 401 -12.12 17.00 0.88
C ASP A 401 -12.16 17.69 2.26
N ILE A 402 -11.04 18.35 2.62
CA ILE A 402 -10.75 18.98 3.94
C ILE A 402 -10.76 20.50 3.86
#